data_AF-A0A944WG13-F1
#
_entry.id   AF-A0A944WG13-F1
#
_cell.length_a   1.000
_cell.length_b   1.000
_cell.length_c   1.000
_cell.angle_alpha   90.00
_cell.angle_beta   90.00
_cell.angle_gamma   90.00
#
_symmetry.space_group_name_H-M   'P 1'
#
loop_
_entity.id
_entity.type
_entity.pdbx_description
1 polymer ?
#
loop_
_entity_poly.entity_id
_entity_poly.type
_entity_poly.pdbx_seq_one_letter_code
_entity_poly.pdbx_strand_id
1 'polypeptide(L)'
;MKALKHKIASLQHLLLVILCLSELSASALAQQPLANRSASISGQQRQQILNSLPLITTFLSEPSNQFIVDLSNVRRGHPYRGRDAEKPHTGGHLYFNLDKIPDSPKNPAKFPAIYAVADGIITRIDYSFRLREMFEPALNQRVANQRYGLGLTFARSGTTAIAFHYSIEPFIDPQDPTFYEPFILVKPGQRVKKGDIIARMYIPPMKSIAEKTHIHFNLIREGGGGFISPSIFTQEIVREFHRRWNLFPNDPDSPIPPCMGYKLQADENPFERKAVITL
;
A
#
# COMPACT_ATOMS: atom_id res chain seq x y z
N MET A 1 92.75 25.00 12.57
CA MET A 1 92.10 23.97 13.40
C MET A 1 90.85 23.48 12.67
N LYS A 2 90.79 22.16 12.40
CA LYS A 2 89.62 21.29 12.07
C LYS A 2 88.50 21.89 11.20
N ALA A 3 88.38 21.49 9.92
CA ALA A 3 87.61 20.32 9.41
C ALA A 3 86.09 20.56 9.48
N LEU A 4 85.20 20.21 8.53
CA LEU A 4 85.22 19.55 7.22
C LEU A 4 83.72 19.35 6.84
N LYS A 5 83.37 19.40 5.53
CA LYS A 5 82.16 18.84 4.85
C LYS A 5 80.82 19.60 5.00
N HIS A 6 80.29 20.19 3.90
CA HIS A 6 79.31 19.60 2.94
C HIS A 6 77.88 19.54 3.54
N LYS A 7 76.76 19.84 2.87
CA LYS A 7 76.38 20.18 1.49
C LYS A 7 74.86 20.47 1.53
N ILE A 8 74.36 21.34 0.64
CA ILE A 8 73.03 21.29 -0.04
C ILE A 8 71.79 21.47 0.88
N ALA A 9 71.04 22.57 0.89
CA ALA A 9 70.28 23.31 -0.14
C ALA A 9 68.77 23.27 0.20
N SER A 10 68.08 24.30 -0.31
CA SER A 10 66.64 24.62 -0.29
C SER A 10 66.12 25.21 1.03
N LEU A 11 65.81 26.53 1.08
CA LEU A 11 64.59 27.19 0.52
C LEU A 11 63.34 26.51 1.09
N GLN A 12 62.39 27.15 1.76
CA GLN A 12 62.01 28.57 1.86
C GLN A 12 61.14 28.74 3.11
N HIS A 13 61.35 29.85 3.81
CA HIS A 13 60.36 30.70 4.48
C HIS A 13 59.10 30.03 5.07
N LEU A 14 59.20 29.78 6.37
CA LEU A 14 58.07 29.66 7.30
C LEU A 14 57.39 31.02 7.44
N LEU A 15 56.26 31.23 6.77
CA LEU A 15 55.36 32.36 7.03
C LEU A 15 54.06 31.84 7.64
N LEU A 16 53.83 32.31 8.85
CA LEU A 16 52.64 32.17 9.68
C LEU A 16 51.41 32.76 8.95
N VAL A 17 50.40 31.94 8.67
CA VAL A 17 49.04 32.41 8.37
C VAL A 17 48.06 31.62 9.24
N ILE A 18 47.62 32.27 10.30
CA ILE A 18 46.41 31.91 11.05
C ILE A 18 45.23 32.42 10.22
N LEU A 19 44.36 31.53 9.74
CA LEU A 19 43.00 31.88 9.30
C LEU A 19 42.11 30.63 9.27
N CYS A 20 41.18 30.59 10.23
CA CYS A 20 39.88 29.94 10.18
C CYS A 20 39.76 28.61 9.42
N LEU A 21 40.11 27.50 10.10
CA LEU A 21 39.39 26.24 9.89
C LEU A 21 37.99 26.43 10.47
N SER A 22 37.10 26.99 9.65
CA SER A 22 35.68 26.74 9.83
C SER A 22 35.49 25.25 9.61
N GLU A 23 35.14 24.55 10.68
CA GLU A 23 34.50 23.26 10.59
C GLU A 23 33.28 23.45 9.68
N LEU A 24 33.42 23.08 8.41
CA LEU A 24 32.31 22.63 7.60
C LEU A 24 31.86 21.29 8.22
N SER A 25 31.25 21.41 9.40
CA SER A 25 30.15 20.56 9.80
C SER A 25 29.13 20.74 8.69
N ALA A 26 29.21 19.91 7.65
CA ALA A 26 28.06 19.62 6.82
C ALA A 26 27.04 19.08 7.82
N SER A 27 26.19 19.97 8.33
CA SER A 27 24.96 19.57 8.95
C SER A 27 24.26 18.79 7.86
N ALA A 28 24.38 17.46 7.92
CA ALA A 28 23.34 16.61 7.46
C ALA A 28 22.10 17.12 8.21
N LEU A 29 21.37 18.03 7.58
CA LEU A 29 19.95 18.17 7.79
C LEU A 29 19.42 16.78 7.47
N ALA A 30 19.43 15.91 8.47
CA ALA A 30 18.58 14.75 8.51
C ALA A 30 17.18 15.36 8.31
N GLN A 31 16.70 15.35 7.07
CA GLN A 31 15.34 15.70 6.75
C GLN A 31 14.51 14.87 7.72
N GLN A 32 13.87 15.56 8.67
CA GLN A 32 12.90 14.93 9.54
C GLN A 32 11.98 14.12 8.63
N PRO A 33 11.82 12.81 8.85
CA PRO A 33 10.97 12.00 7.99
C PRO A 33 9.60 12.67 7.92
N LEU A 34 9.12 12.95 6.70
CA LEU A 34 7.82 13.56 6.48
C LEU A 34 6.78 12.75 7.27
N ALA A 35 6.07 13.41 8.19
CA ALA A 35 5.10 12.76 9.04
C ALA A 35 3.97 12.15 8.19
N ASN A 36 3.52 10.95 8.57
CA ASN A 36 2.36 10.32 7.94
C ASN A 36 1.12 11.22 8.08
N ARG A 37 0.38 11.38 6.99
CA ARG A 37 -0.85 12.18 6.92
C ARG A 37 -2.05 11.27 6.71
N SER A 38 -2.91 11.24 7.71
CA SER A 38 -4.17 10.49 7.67
C SER A 38 -5.30 11.30 8.28
N ALA A 39 -6.52 11.05 7.82
CA ALA A 39 -7.75 11.57 8.41
C ALA A 39 -8.73 10.43 8.66
N SER A 40 -9.55 10.56 9.70
CA SER A 40 -10.61 9.61 9.99
C SER A 40 -11.83 10.36 10.50
N ILE A 41 -13.01 9.76 10.33
CA ILE A 41 -14.23 10.27 10.97
C ILE A 41 -14.12 10.17 12.50
N SER A 42 -14.93 10.96 13.20
CA SER A 42 -14.98 10.93 14.66
C SER A 42 -15.58 9.62 15.19
N GLY A 43 -15.31 9.30 16.47
CA GLY A 43 -15.94 8.15 17.13
C GLY A 43 -17.46 8.24 17.18
N GLN A 44 -18.02 9.44 17.34
CA GLN A 44 -19.47 9.66 17.32
C GLN A 44 -20.07 9.37 15.95
N GLN A 45 -19.44 9.88 14.88
CA GLN A 45 -19.86 9.58 13.51
C GLN A 45 -19.81 8.07 13.24
N ARG A 46 -18.75 7.40 13.71
CA ARG A 46 -18.59 5.94 13.59
C ARG A 46 -19.74 5.17 14.26
N GLN A 47 -20.18 5.58 15.44
CA GLN A 47 -21.31 4.92 16.10
C GLN A 47 -22.63 5.15 15.39
N GLN A 48 -22.86 6.35 14.85
CA GLN A 48 -24.06 6.66 14.08
C GLN A 48 -24.18 5.82 12.82
N ILE A 49 -23.07 5.57 12.13
CA ILE A 49 -23.08 4.79 10.89
C ILE A 49 -23.24 3.30 11.13
N LEU A 50 -22.72 2.77 12.24
CA LEU A 50 -22.70 1.32 12.53
C LEU A 50 -24.10 0.70 12.41
N ASN A 51 -25.12 1.34 12.95
CA ASN A 51 -26.50 0.84 12.93
C ASN A 51 -27.12 0.79 11.53
N SER A 52 -26.58 1.56 10.58
CA SER A 52 -27.03 1.58 9.19
C SER A 52 -26.36 0.55 8.29
N LEU A 53 -25.35 -0.17 8.81
CA LEU A 53 -24.58 -1.13 8.02
C LEU A 53 -25.20 -2.54 8.06
N PRO A 54 -25.18 -3.27 6.93
CA PRO A 54 -25.58 -4.66 6.90
C PRO A 54 -24.61 -5.54 7.72
N LEU A 55 -25.08 -6.71 8.13
CA LEU A 55 -24.20 -7.73 8.69
C LEU A 55 -23.23 -8.23 7.62
N ILE A 56 -21.98 -8.52 7.98
CA ILE A 56 -20.97 -9.07 7.06
C ILE A 56 -21.42 -10.40 6.42
N THR A 57 -22.23 -11.19 7.14
CA THR A 57 -22.83 -12.42 6.64
C THR A 57 -23.81 -12.21 5.48
N THR A 58 -24.30 -10.99 5.26
CA THR A 58 -25.14 -10.65 4.08
C THR A 58 -24.39 -10.93 2.77
N PHE A 59 -23.06 -10.79 2.76
CA PHE A 59 -22.23 -11.03 1.58
C PHE A 59 -22.07 -12.53 1.23
N LEU A 60 -22.60 -13.45 2.06
CA LEU A 60 -22.72 -14.87 1.70
C LEU A 60 -23.83 -15.08 0.67
N SER A 61 -24.97 -14.39 0.83
CA SER A 61 -26.11 -14.47 -0.09
C SER A 61 -26.09 -13.40 -1.18
N GLU A 62 -25.49 -12.24 -0.88
CA GLU A 62 -25.40 -11.08 -1.78
C GLU A 62 -23.94 -10.63 -1.95
N PRO A 63 -23.08 -11.47 -2.55
CA PRO A 63 -21.68 -11.11 -2.76
C PRO A 63 -21.54 -9.91 -3.70
N SER A 64 -20.46 -9.16 -3.52
CA SER A 64 -20.14 -8.05 -4.42
C SER A 64 -19.70 -8.55 -5.79
N ASN A 65 -20.37 -8.04 -6.83
CA ASN A 65 -19.97 -8.16 -8.23
C ASN A 65 -19.11 -6.97 -8.72
N GLN A 66 -18.56 -6.16 -7.81
CA GLN A 66 -17.63 -5.09 -8.13
C GLN A 66 -16.26 -5.41 -7.56
N PHE A 67 -15.26 -5.60 -8.42
CA PHE A 67 -13.87 -5.73 -7.98
C PHE A 67 -13.22 -4.35 -7.74
N ILE A 68 -12.05 -4.34 -7.11
CA ILE A 68 -11.35 -3.11 -6.69
C ILE A 68 -10.94 -2.25 -7.89
N VAL A 69 -10.64 -2.89 -9.01
CA VAL A 69 -10.24 -2.27 -10.28
C VAL A 69 -10.82 -3.09 -11.43
N ASP A 70 -10.78 -2.57 -12.66
CA ASP A 70 -11.09 -3.40 -13.83
C ASP A 70 -10.08 -4.54 -13.94
N LEU A 71 -10.55 -5.79 -14.02
CA LEU A 71 -9.68 -6.97 -14.09
C LEU A 71 -8.82 -7.00 -15.37
N SER A 72 -9.20 -6.26 -16.42
CA SER A 72 -8.36 -6.01 -17.60
C SER A 72 -7.09 -5.20 -17.31
N ASN A 73 -7.07 -4.43 -16.22
CA ASN A 73 -5.90 -3.68 -15.77
C ASN A 73 -4.97 -4.53 -14.89
N VAL A 74 -5.39 -5.73 -14.48
CA VAL A 74 -4.62 -6.59 -13.59
C VAL A 74 -3.71 -7.51 -14.39
N ARG A 75 -2.40 -7.40 -14.13
CA ARG A 75 -1.35 -8.26 -14.68
C ARG A 75 -1.23 -9.57 -13.92
N ARG A 76 -1.17 -9.46 -12.59
CA ARG A 76 -1.02 -10.59 -11.68
C ARG A 76 -1.55 -10.27 -10.29
N GLY A 77 -1.70 -11.26 -9.43
CA GLY A 77 -2.06 -11.04 -8.04
C GLY A 77 -1.98 -12.30 -7.19
N HIS A 78 -2.46 -12.24 -5.96
CA HIS A 78 -2.73 -13.42 -5.14
C HIS A 78 -3.83 -13.11 -4.11
N PRO A 79 -4.52 -14.13 -3.57
CA PRO A 79 -5.52 -13.90 -2.54
C PRO A 79 -4.87 -13.63 -1.18
N TYR A 80 -5.71 -13.40 -0.18
CA TYR A 80 -5.27 -13.40 1.21
C TYR A 80 -4.79 -14.81 1.59
N ARG A 81 -3.58 -14.92 2.15
CA ARG A 81 -3.02 -16.18 2.64
C ARG A 81 -2.99 -16.14 4.16
N GLY A 82 -3.86 -16.93 4.77
CA GLY A 82 -3.98 -17.01 6.22
C GLY A 82 -2.76 -17.63 6.87
N ARG A 83 -2.77 -17.59 8.20
CA ARG A 83 -1.64 -18.05 9.02
C ARG A 83 -1.38 -19.55 8.95
N ASP A 84 -2.33 -20.34 8.45
CA ASP A 84 -2.14 -21.78 8.26
C ASP A 84 -1.54 -22.11 6.87
N ALA A 85 -1.28 -21.11 6.01
CA ALA A 85 -0.53 -21.27 4.77
C ALA A 85 0.96 -21.52 5.02
N GLU A 86 1.66 -22.13 4.06
CA GLU A 86 3.11 -22.34 4.18
C GLU A 86 3.86 -21.01 4.12
N LYS A 87 3.37 -20.08 3.29
CA LYS A 87 3.85 -18.69 3.22
C LYS A 87 2.70 -17.72 3.48
N PRO A 88 2.33 -17.48 4.77
CA PRO A 88 1.28 -16.54 5.13
C PRO A 88 1.53 -15.14 4.58
N HIS A 89 0.46 -14.48 4.18
CA HIS A 89 0.48 -13.12 3.68
C HIS A 89 -0.87 -12.45 3.95
N THR A 90 -0.87 -11.53 4.91
CA THR A 90 -2.08 -10.91 5.42
C THR A 90 -2.57 -9.79 4.48
N GLY A 91 -3.19 -10.20 3.38
CA GLY A 91 -3.78 -9.31 2.36
C GLY A 91 -3.72 -9.94 0.97
N GLY A 92 -4.74 -9.67 0.16
CA GLY A 92 -4.69 -9.91 -1.27
C GLY A 92 -3.86 -8.83 -1.96
N HIS A 93 -3.19 -9.20 -3.05
CA HIS A 93 -2.41 -8.25 -3.86
C HIS A 93 -2.87 -8.30 -5.29
N LEU A 94 -2.99 -7.15 -5.93
CA LEU A 94 -3.13 -7.03 -7.38
C LEU A 94 -2.09 -6.08 -7.94
N TYR A 95 -1.49 -6.45 -9.06
CA TYR A 95 -0.46 -5.70 -9.77
C TYR A 95 -1.00 -5.29 -11.14
N PHE A 96 -0.56 -4.14 -11.65
CA PHE A 96 -1.12 -3.55 -12.85
C PHE A 96 -0.40 -3.96 -14.14
N ASN A 97 -1.14 -3.97 -15.24
CA ASN A 97 -0.61 -3.97 -16.59
C ASN A 97 0.07 -2.63 -16.87
N LEU A 98 1.19 -2.66 -17.59
CA LEU A 98 2.05 -1.50 -17.81
C LEU A 98 2.01 -0.98 -19.24
N ASP A 99 1.10 -1.51 -20.06
CA ASP A 99 1.00 -1.16 -21.49
C ASP A 99 0.41 0.24 -21.70
N LYS A 100 -0.18 0.83 -20.65
CA LYS A 100 -0.88 2.12 -20.67
C LYS A 100 -0.52 2.98 -19.45
N ILE A 101 0.77 3.10 -19.13
CA ILE A 101 1.21 4.04 -18.08
C ILE A 101 0.96 5.46 -18.59
N PRO A 102 0.18 6.30 -17.90
CA PRO A 102 -0.03 7.68 -18.32
C PRO A 102 1.28 8.49 -18.28
N ASP A 103 1.51 9.34 -19.28
CA ASP A 103 2.75 10.11 -19.44
C ASP A 103 2.96 11.18 -18.34
N SER A 104 1.93 11.51 -17.56
CA SER A 104 2.01 12.57 -16.57
C SER A 104 1.08 12.36 -15.37
N PRO A 105 1.57 12.57 -14.12
CA PRO A 105 0.74 12.58 -12.92
C PRO A 105 -0.24 13.76 -12.87
N LYS A 106 -0.08 14.78 -13.72
CA LYS A 106 -0.93 16.00 -13.72
C LYS A 106 -2.37 15.73 -14.14
N ASN A 107 -2.67 14.56 -14.69
CA ASN A 107 -4.03 14.15 -15.03
C ASN A 107 -4.37 12.79 -14.37
N PRO A 108 -4.73 12.79 -13.08
CA PRO A 108 -5.07 11.57 -12.34
C PRO A 108 -6.18 10.73 -13.00
N ALA A 109 -7.10 11.35 -13.75
CA ALA A 109 -8.20 10.66 -14.40
C ALA A 109 -7.76 9.65 -15.48
N LYS A 110 -6.53 9.77 -16.00
CA LYS A 110 -5.96 8.80 -16.96
C LYS A 110 -5.43 7.53 -16.30
N PHE A 111 -5.24 7.53 -14.99
CA PHE A 111 -4.75 6.38 -14.24
C PHE A 111 -5.89 5.38 -13.95
N PRO A 112 -5.58 4.08 -13.73
CA PRO A 112 -6.59 3.08 -13.46
C PRO A 112 -7.54 3.49 -12.34
N ALA A 113 -8.84 3.28 -12.57
CA ALA A 113 -9.88 3.51 -11.58
C ALA A 113 -9.75 2.53 -10.41
N ILE A 114 -9.99 3.03 -9.21
CA ILE A 114 -10.19 2.23 -8.00
C ILE A 114 -11.64 2.45 -7.56
N TYR A 115 -12.38 1.37 -7.44
CA TYR A 115 -13.82 1.37 -7.18
C TYR A 115 -14.13 1.03 -5.74
N ALA A 116 -15.22 1.59 -5.21
CA ALA A 116 -15.86 1.10 -4.00
C ALA A 116 -16.43 -0.30 -4.27
N VAL A 117 -15.92 -1.30 -3.56
CA VAL A 117 -16.38 -2.70 -3.71
C VAL A 117 -17.78 -2.94 -3.17
N ALA A 118 -18.33 -2.03 -2.37
CA ALA A 118 -19.65 -2.13 -1.77
C ALA A 118 -20.20 -0.74 -1.45
N ASP A 119 -21.50 -0.66 -1.21
CA ASP A 119 -22.11 0.51 -0.58
C ASP A 119 -21.51 0.71 0.82
N GLY A 120 -21.17 1.94 1.17
CA GLY A 120 -20.56 2.20 2.46
C GLY A 120 -20.15 3.64 2.67
N ILE A 121 -19.25 3.84 3.63
CA ILE A 121 -18.79 5.15 4.07
C ILE A 121 -17.27 5.13 4.17
N ILE A 122 -16.62 6.16 3.62
CA ILE A 122 -15.18 6.35 3.75
C ILE A 122 -14.89 6.79 5.18
N THR A 123 -14.30 5.93 6.00
CA THR A 123 -14.03 6.20 7.42
C THR A 123 -12.60 6.64 7.68
N ARG A 124 -11.68 6.29 6.78
CA ARG A 124 -10.27 6.65 6.85
C ARG A 124 -9.70 6.95 5.48
N ILE A 125 -8.83 7.95 5.43
CA ILE A 125 -7.94 8.22 4.29
C ILE A 125 -6.53 8.34 4.82
N ASP A 126 -5.61 7.62 4.22
CA ASP A 126 -4.17 7.86 4.36
C ASP A 126 -3.76 8.67 3.12
N TYR A 127 -3.56 9.98 3.26
CA TYR A 127 -3.14 10.86 2.17
C TYR A 127 -1.67 10.63 1.80
N SER A 128 -0.86 10.32 2.80
CA SER A 128 0.53 9.90 2.62
C SER A 128 0.97 9.07 3.84
N PHE A 129 1.49 7.87 3.58
CA PHE A 129 1.97 6.98 4.62
C PHE A 129 3.29 6.35 4.19
N ARG A 130 4.37 6.69 4.88
CA ARG A 130 5.71 6.15 4.66
C ARG A 130 5.81 4.76 5.28
N LEU A 131 6.04 3.75 4.44
CA LEU A 131 6.39 2.40 4.89
C LEU A 131 7.89 2.30 5.21
N ARG A 132 8.29 1.18 5.84
CA ARG A 132 9.70 0.87 6.08
C ARG A 132 10.49 0.94 4.78
N GLU A 133 11.69 1.53 4.87
CA GLU A 133 12.64 1.54 3.77
C GLU A 133 13.17 0.15 3.42
N MET A 134 13.26 -0.10 2.12
CA MET A 134 13.88 -1.29 1.56
C MET A 134 14.85 -0.91 0.46
N PHE A 135 15.85 -1.77 0.24
CA PHE A 135 16.77 -1.58 -0.86
C PHE A 135 16.02 -1.82 -2.18
N GLU A 136 16.09 -0.84 -3.08
CA GLU A 136 15.51 -0.89 -4.41
C GLU A 136 16.65 -1.08 -5.44
N PRO A 137 16.83 -2.30 -5.99
CA PRO A 137 17.87 -2.56 -6.98
C PRO A 137 17.80 -1.65 -8.21
N ALA A 138 16.59 -1.29 -8.67
CA ALA A 138 16.42 -0.44 -9.85
C ALA A 138 16.89 1.01 -9.64
N LEU A 139 16.97 1.45 -8.38
CA LEU A 139 17.44 2.79 -8.00
C LEU A 139 18.81 2.76 -7.29
N ASN A 140 19.33 1.56 -7.01
CA ASN A 140 20.55 1.33 -6.23
C ASN A 140 20.59 2.11 -4.91
N GLN A 141 19.46 2.22 -4.21
CA GLN A 141 19.35 2.97 -2.96
C GLN A 141 18.23 2.41 -2.08
N ARG A 142 18.22 2.79 -0.80
CA ARG A 142 17.08 2.48 0.08
C ARG A 142 16.00 3.53 -0.14
N VAL A 143 14.81 3.09 -0.54
CA VAL A 143 13.63 3.94 -0.68
C VAL A 143 12.52 3.43 0.22
N ALA A 144 11.76 4.35 0.78
CA ALA A 144 10.47 3.99 1.36
C ALA A 144 9.44 3.91 0.24
N ASN A 145 8.52 2.96 0.36
CA ASN A 145 7.28 3.04 -0.36
C ASN A 145 6.37 4.04 0.37
N GLN A 146 6.18 5.23 -0.21
CA GLN A 146 5.18 6.17 0.28
C GLN A 146 3.85 5.83 -0.39
N ARG A 147 2.95 5.26 0.41
CA ARG A 147 1.62 4.82 -0.05
C ARG A 147 0.55 5.86 0.28
N TYR A 148 -0.61 5.68 -0.32
CA TYR A 148 -1.87 6.30 0.12
C TYR A 148 -2.91 5.20 0.28
N GLY A 149 -4.09 5.52 0.79
CA GLY A 149 -5.08 4.47 1.02
C GLY A 149 -6.40 4.95 1.56
N LEU A 150 -7.35 4.03 1.55
CA LEU A 150 -8.74 4.26 1.94
C LEU A 150 -9.21 3.16 2.88
N GLY A 151 -10.02 3.53 3.86
CA GLY A 151 -10.88 2.62 4.62
C GLY A 151 -12.33 2.86 4.26
N LEU A 152 -12.98 1.88 3.63
CA LEU A 152 -14.40 1.88 3.33
C LEU A 152 -15.13 0.98 4.33
N THR A 153 -15.84 1.56 5.30
CA THR A 153 -16.69 0.77 6.20
C THR A 153 -18.02 0.49 5.50
N PHE A 154 -18.33 -0.80 5.32
CA PHE A 154 -19.45 -1.26 4.50
C PHE A 154 -20.34 -2.31 5.18
N ALA A 155 -19.86 -2.92 6.26
CA ALA A 155 -20.59 -3.95 6.98
C ALA A 155 -20.25 -3.93 8.48
N ARG A 156 -20.92 -4.77 9.25
CA ARG A 156 -20.60 -5.03 10.67
C ARG A 156 -20.66 -6.50 11.02
N SER A 157 -19.87 -6.92 12.01
CA SER A 157 -19.99 -8.22 12.68
C SER A 157 -20.46 -7.95 14.11
N GLY A 158 -21.73 -8.24 14.40
CA GLY A 158 -22.37 -7.80 15.64
C GLY A 158 -22.33 -6.27 15.76
N THR A 159 -21.60 -5.76 16.75
CA THR A 159 -21.37 -4.33 17.01
C THR A 159 -20.02 -3.82 16.50
N THR A 160 -19.22 -4.65 15.83
CA THR A 160 -17.92 -4.27 15.29
C THR A 160 -18.04 -3.90 13.82
N ALA A 161 -17.64 -2.68 13.45
CA ALA A 161 -17.58 -2.27 12.06
C ALA A 161 -16.51 -3.04 11.28
N ILE A 162 -16.82 -3.37 10.03
CA ILE A 162 -15.92 -4.02 9.08
C ILE A 162 -15.61 -3.04 7.95
N ALA A 163 -14.32 -2.76 7.77
CA ALA A 163 -13.83 -1.90 6.71
C ALA A 163 -13.07 -2.70 5.66
N PHE A 164 -13.29 -2.38 4.39
CA PHE A 164 -12.41 -2.76 3.30
C PHE A 164 -11.24 -1.78 3.27
N HIS A 165 -10.03 -2.29 3.39
CA HIS A 165 -8.81 -1.50 3.39
C HIS A 165 -8.13 -1.57 2.02
N TYR A 166 -7.88 -0.41 1.43
CA TYR A 166 -7.15 -0.25 0.18
C TYR A 166 -5.78 0.38 0.51
N SER A 167 -4.73 -0.44 0.57
CA SER A 167 -3.34 0.04 0.65
C SER A 167 -2.82 0.22 -0.78
N ILE A 168 -2.77 1.46 -1.24
CA ILE A 168 -2.42 1.81 -2.62
C ILE A 168 -0.94 2.15 -2.68
N GLU A 169 -0.16 1.29 -3.33
CA GLU A 169 1.30 1.22 -3.17
C GLU A 169 2.05 1.43 -4.50
N PRO A 170 2.36 2.69 -4.87
CA PRO A 170 3.14 3.00 -6.07
C PRO A 170 4.60 2.58 -6.03
N PHE A 171 5.16 2.29 -4.85
CA PHE A 171 6.56 1.89 -4.66
C PHE A 171 7.60 2.99 -4.90
N ILE A 172 7.18 4.25 -4.81
CA ILE A 172 8.07 5.42 -4.83
C ILE A 172 7.85 6.30 -3.60
N ASP A 173 8.85 7.14 -3.32
CA ASP A 173 8.74 8.28 -2.42
C ASP A 173 8.78 9.57 -3.26
N PRO A 174 7.66 10.30 -3.41
CA PRO A 174 7.62 11.54 -4.16
C PRO A 174 8.30 12.71 -3.44
N GLN A 175 8.73 12.55 -2.17
CA GLN A 175 9.28 13.62 -1.32
C GLN A 175 8.35 14.83 -1.14
N ASP A 176 7.06 14.64 -1.44
CA ASP A 176 5.98 15.61 -1.24
C ASP A 176 4.80 14.88 -0.57
N PRO A 177 4.43 15.26 0.66
CA PRO A 177 3.37 14.59 1.41
C PRO A 177 1.96 14.89 0.87
N THR A 178 1.83 15.76 -0.13
CA THR A 178 0.56 16.11 -0.80
C THR A 178 0.44 15.50 -2.21
N PHE A 179 1.50 14.88 -2.73
CA PHE A 179 1.59 14.37 -4.10
C PHE A 179 0.41 13.47 -4.51
N TYR A 180 -0.08 12.62 -3.59
CA TYR A 180 -1.16 11.67 -3.89
C TYR A 180 -2.56 12.23 -3.69
N GLU A 181 -2.73 13.43 -3.13
CA GLU A 181 -4.06 13.99 -2.89
C GLU A 181 -4.93 14.07 -4.15
N PRO A 182 -4.42 14.47 -5.33
CA PRO A 182 -5.22 14.50 -6.55
C PRO A 182 -5.70 13.11 -7.04
N PHE A 183 -5.13 12.02 -6.52
CA PHE A 183 -5.52 10.65 -6.84
C PHE A 183 -6.61 10.11 -5.91
N ILE A 184 -6.98 10.85 -4.87
CA ILE A 184 -8.03 10.51 -3.90
C ILE A 184 -9.27 11.34 -4.24
N LEU A 185 -10.37 10.67 -4.61
CA LEU A 185 -11.57 11.32 -5.14
C LEU A 185 -12.71 11.43 -4.12
N VAL A 186 -12.42 11.12 -2.87
CA VAL A 186 -13.37 11.06 -1.77
C VAL A 186 -12.80 11.70 -0.51
N LYS A 187 -13.67 11.96 0.47
CA LYS A 187 -13.29 12.49 1.79
C LYS A 187 -13.85 11.63 2.94
N PRO A 188 -13.26 11.68 4.14
CA PRO A 188 -13.83 11.00 5.30
C PRO A 188 -15.29 11.44 5.54
N GLY A 189 -16.15 10.48 5.86
CA GLY A 189 -17.59 10.66 6.07
C GLY A 189 -18.43 10.60 4.78
N GLN A 190 -17.80 10.56 3.60
CA GLN A 190 -18.52 10.45 2.34
C GLN A 190 -19.16 9.06 2.20
N ARG A 191 -20.46 9.04 1.91
CA ARG A 191 -21.18 7.85 1.45
C ARG A 191 -20.82 7.57 0.00
N VAL A 192 -20.58 6.32 -0.32
CA VAL A 192 -20.29 5.83 -1.68
C VAL A 192 -21.17 4.63 -1.99
N LYS A 193 -21.43 4.45 -3.27
CA LYS A 193 -22.12 3.29 -3.83
C LYS A 193 -21.13 2.32 -4.44
N LYS A 194 -21.49 1.03 -4.44
CA LYS A 194 -20.73 0.00 -5.14
C LYS A 194 -20.51 0.43 -6.60
N GLY A 195 -19.24 0.46 -7.03
CA GLY A 195 -18.84 0.90 -8.37
C GLY A 195 -18.47 2.38 -8.48
N ASP A 196 -18.68 3.19 -7.44
CA ASP A 196 -18.16 4.57 -7.42
C ASP A 196 -16.65 4.57 -7.53
N ILE A 197 -16.10 5.47 -8.34
CA ILE A 197 -14.65 5.68 -8.42
C ILE A 197 -14.22 6.49 -7.21
N ILE A 198 -13.46 5.87 -6.32
CA ILE A 198 -13.03 6.45 -5.05
C ILE A 198 -11.57 6.93 -5.05
N ALA A 199 -10.76 6.38 -5.94
CA ALA A 199 -9.38 6.78 -6.15
C ALA A 199 -8.88 6.40 -7.55
N ARG A 200 -7.64 6.79 -7.84
CA ARG A 200 -6.89 6.43 -9.04
C ARG A 200 -5.59 5.77 -8.63
N MET A 201 -5.12 4.77 -9.37
CA MET A 201 -3.83 4.13 -9.13
C MET A 201 -2.69 4.90 -9.77
N TYR A 202 -1.91 5.68 -9.01
CA TYR A 202 -0.69 6.24 -9.56
C TYR A 202 0.31 5.13 -9.89
N ILE A 203 0.81 5.15 -11.13
CA ILE A 203 1.83 4.23 -11.62
C ILE A 203 3.05 5.08 -12.05
N PRO A 204 4.23 4.87 -11.45
CA PRO A 204 5.41 5.65 -11.80
C PRO A 204 5.86 5.38 -13.25
N PRO A 205 6.46 6.36 -13.95
CA PRO A 205 6.86 6.21 -15.34
C PRO A 205 8.03 5.23 -15.55
N MET A 206 8.85 5.01 -14.53
CA MET A 206 9.97 4.08 -14.59
C MET A 206 9.45 2.64 -14.51
N LYS A 207 9.49 1.91 -15.62
CA LYS A 207 8.91 0.56 -15.76
C LYS A 207 9.41 -0.42 -14.68
N SER A 208 10.70 -0.41 -14.35
CA SER A 208 11.30 -1.29 -13.34
C SER A 208 10.72 -1.09 -11.93
N ILE A 209 10.22 0.10 -11.62
CA ILE A 209 9.49 0.40 -10.39
C ILE A 209 8.00 0.13 -10.55
N ALA A 210 7.43 0.52 -11.68
CA ALA A 210 6.02 0.32 -12.01
C ALA A 210 5.59 -1.16 -11.92
N GLU A 211 6.50 -2.10 -12.19
CA GLU A 211 6.24 -3.54 -12.05
C GLU A 211 5.94 -3.98 -10.61
N LYS A 212 6.35 -3.20 -9.62
CA LYS A 212 6.11 -3.44 -8.19
C LYS A 212 4.86 -2.74 -7.67
N THR A 213 4.33 -1.81 -8.45
CA THR A 213 3.12 -1.05 -8.13
C THR A 213 1.93 -2.00 -7.97
N HIS A 214 1.27 -1.92 -6.81
CA HIS A 214 0.18 -2.83 -6.46
C HIS A 214 -0.83 -2.17 -5.51
N ILE A 215 -1.98 -2.83 -5.35
CA ILE A 215 -2.87 -2.59 -4.23
C ILE A 215 -2.80 -3.82 -3.33
N HIS A 216 -2.41 -3.61 -2.07
CA HIS A 216 -2.63 -4.56 -0.98
C HIS A 216 -4.02 -4.29 -0.40
N PHE A 217 -4.83 -5.33 -0.25
CA PHE A 217 -6.19 -5.19 0.23
C PHE A 217 -6.62 -6.30 1.18
N ASN A 218 -7.42 -5.93 2.17
CA ASN A 218 -7.92 -6.83 3.20
C ASN A 218 -9.17 -6.24 3.85
N LEU A 219 -9.87 -7.02 4.67
CA LEU A 219 -10.85 -6.46 5.61
C LEU A 219 -10.18 -6.18 6.96
N ILE A 220 -10.72 -5.19 7.67
CA ILE A 220 -10.30 -4.80 9.02
C ILE A 220 -11.53 -4.80 9.92
N ARG A 221 -11.41 -5.40 11.11
CA ARG A 221 -12.32 -5.13 12.22
C ARG A 221 -11.90 -3.82 12.89
N GLU A 222 -12.74 -2.81 12.82
CA GLU A 222 -12.44 -1.53 13.47
C GLU A 222 -12.41 -1.72 15.00
N GLY A 223 -11.44 -1.09 15.67
CA GLY A 223 -11.22 -1.26 17.11
C GLY A 223 -10.25 -2.39 17.49
N GLY A 224 -9.68 -3.09 16.51
CA GLY A 224 -8.68 -4.15 16.71
C GLY A 224 -9.12 -5.51 16.16
N GLY A 225 -8.23 -6.50 16.19
CA GLY A 225 -8.54 -7.86 15.73
C GLY A 225 -8.01 -8.25 14.35
N GLY A 226 -6.98 -7.54 13.87
CA GLY A 226 -6.15 -7.97 12.75
C GLY A 226 -6.75 -7.81 11.35
N PHE A 227 -6.00 -8.29 10.37
CA PHE A 227 -6.43 -8.35 8.98
C PHE A 227 -7.24 -9.61 8.72
N ILE A 228 -8.29 -9.46 7.93
CA ILE A 228 -9.30 -10.49 7.67
C ILE A 228 -9.40 -10.67 6.14
N SER A 229 -9.72 -11.88 5.71
CA SER A 229 -9.85 -12.20 4.30
C SER A 229 -10.95 -11.36 3.60
N PRO A 230 -10.70 -10.80 2.40
CA PRO A 230 -11.66 -10.02 1.61
C PRO A 230 -12.60 -10.91 0.79
N SER A 231 -13.04 -12.04 1.34
CA SER A 231 -13.90 -13.04 0.67
C SER A 231 -15.36 -12.59 0.54
N ILE A 232 -15.62 -11.39 0.02
CA ILE A 232 -16.96 -10.80 -0.17
C ILE A 232 -17.42 -10.77 -1.63
N PHE A 233 -16.61 -11.29 -2.56
CA PHE A 233 -16.83 -11.16 -4.00
C PHE A 233 -17.58 -12.36 -4.59
N THR A 234 -18.25 -12.14 -5.72
CA THR A 234 -18.87 -13.22 -6.52
C THR A 234 -17.83 -14.22 -7.01
N GLN A 235 -18.25 -15.48 -7.18
CA GLN A 235 -17.40 -16.53 -7.74
C GLN A 235 -16.88 -16.21 -9.15
N GLU A 236 -17.62 -15.41 -9.93
CA GLU A 236 -17.17 -14.92 -11.23
C GLU A 236 -15.91 -14.04 -11.09
N ILE A 237 -15.93 -13.04 -10.21
CA ILE A 237 -14.76 -12.20 -9.91
C ILE A 237 -13.61 -13.06 -9.40
N VAL A 238 -13.87 -13.98 -8.46
CA VAL A 238 -12.82 -14.84 -7.89
C VAL A 238 -12.15 -15.67 -8.96
N ARG A 239 -12.92 -16.29 -9.86
CA ARG A 239 -12.37 -17.09 -10.97
C ARG A 239 -11.63 -16.23 -11.98
N GLU A 240 -12.14 -15.06 -12.33
CA GLU A 240 -11.47 -14.16 -13.26
C GLU A 240 -10.16 -13.62 -12.68
N PHE A 241 -10.13 -13.30 -11.39
CA PHE A 241 -8.89 -12.91 -10.72
C PHE A 241 -7.90 -14.09 -10.57
N HIS A 242 -8.38 -15.29 -10.27
CA HIS A 242 -7.56 -16.52 -10.19
C HIS A 242 -6.77 -16.81 -11.46
N ARG A 243 -7.34 -16.52 -12.65
CA ARG A 243 -6.64 -16.63 -13.95
C ARG A 243 -5.33 -15.82 -14.01
N ARG A 244 -5.13 -14.87 -13.09
CA ARG A 244 -3.95 -14.00 -12.99
C ARG A 244 -3.07 -14.28 -11.76
N TRP A 245 -3.35 -15.32 -10.95
CA TRP A 245 -2.59 -15.56 -9.69
C TRP A 245 -1.23 -16.21 -9.87
N ASN A 246 -1.14 -17.23 -10.70
CA ASN A 246 0.00 -18.14 -10.72
C ASN A 246 1.19 -17.65 -11.56
N LEU A 247 1.53 -16.36 -11.44
CA LEU A 247 2.70 -15.75 -12.07
C LEU A 247 3.84 -15.50 -11.07
N PHE A 248 3.83 -16.21 -9.94
CA PHE A 248 4.94 -16.25 -8.98
C PHE A 248 5.66 -17.60 -9.09
N PRO A 249 6.86 -17.67 -9.70
CA PRO A 249 7.63 -18.91 -9.73
C PRO A 249 8.01 -19.34 -8.31
N ASN A 250 8.00 -20.65 -8.06
CA ASN A 250 8.40 -21.26 -6.78
C ASN A 250 7.55 -20.89 -5.55
N ASP A 251 6.26 -20.67 -5.75
CA ASP A 251 5.32 -20.47 -4.65
C ASP A 251 4.97 -21.82 -3.99
N PRO A 252 5.38 -22.07 -2.73
CA PRO A 252 5.20 -23.38 -2.08
C PRO A 252 3.74 -23.73 -1.83
N ASP A 253 2.85 -22.73 -1.73
CA ASP A 253 1.42 -22.94 -1.58
C ASP A 253 0.70 -23.20 -2.92
N SER A 254 1.42 -23.16 -4.05
CA SER A 254 0.86 -23.39 -5.39
C SER A 254 0.61 -24.88 -5.67
N PRO A 255 -0.50 -25.24 -6.35
CA PRO A 255 -1.54 -24.34 -6.87
C PRO A 255 -2.57 -23.96 -5.80
N ILE A 256 -2.83 -22.65 -5.66
CA ILE A 256 -3.93 -22.14 -4.84
C ILE A 256 -5.23 -22.24 -5.66
N PRO A 257 -6.32 -22.84 -5.12
CA PRO A 257 -7.62 -22.91 -5.81
C PRO A 257 -8.28 -21.52 -5.91
N PRO A 258 -9.29 -21.30 -6.77
CA PRO A 258 -10.03 -20.03 -6.86
C PRO A 258 -10.71 -19.67 -5.53
N CYS A 259 -10.08 -18.84 -4.70
CA CYS A 259 -10.60 -18.33 -3.43
C CYS A 259 -9.98 -16.98 -3.07
N MET A 260 -10.66 -16.13 -2.32
CA MET A 260 -10.10 -14.85 -1.84
C MET A 260 -9.40 -14.97 -0.49
N GLY A 261 -9.67 -16.04 0.25
CA GLY A 261 -8.95 -16.44 1.44
C GLY A 261 -8.48 -17.89 1.35
N TYR A 262 -7.22 -18.14 1.65
CA TYR A 262 -6.59 -19.45 1.59
C TYR A 262 -5.96 -19.82 2.94
N LYS A 263 -6.28 -21.01 3.47
CA LYS A 263 -5.81 -21.57 4.75
C LYS A 263 -5.90 -20.55 5.90
N LEU A 264 -7.13 -20.12 6.17
CA LEU A 264 -7.46 -19.11 7.16
C LEU A 264 -7.61 -19.71 8.55
N GLN A 265 -7.06 -19.03 9.55
CA GLN A 265 -7.42 -19.24 10.95
C GLN A 265 -8.80 -18.67 11.28
N ALA A 266 -9.33 -19.04 12.45
CA ALA A 266 -10.68 -18.72 12.87
C ALA A 266 -10.99 -17.22 12.90
N ASP A 267 -10.02 -16.36 13.20
CA ASP A 267 -10.20 -14.92 13.23
C ASP A 267 -9.96 -14.23 11.87
N GLU A 268 -9.41 -14.93 10.88
CA GLU A 268 -9.17 -14.41 9.53
C GLU A 268 -10.39 -14.61 8.62
N ASN A 269 -11.32 -15.49 9.01
CA ASN A 269 -12.63 -15.67 8.38
C ASN A 269 -13.55 -14.46 8.72
N PRO A 270 -14.10 -13.77 7.70
CA PRO A 270 -14.96 -12.61 7.92
C PRO A 270 -16.36 -12.96 8.43
N PHE A 271 -16.84 -14.17 8.19
CA PHE A 271 -18.24 -14.54 8.39
C PHE A 271 -18.51 -15.21 9.73
N GLU A 272 -17.54 -15.98 10.22
CA GLU A 272 -17.65 -16.75 11.45
C GLU A 272 -16.27 -16.97 12.08
N ARG A 273 -16.24 -17.40 13.35
CA ARG A 273 -15.00 -17.73 14.06
C ARG A 273 -14.58 -19.17 13.80
N LYS A 274 -14.27 -19.49 12.54
CA LYS A 274 -13.92 -20.85 12.11
C LYS A 274 -12.80 -20.86 11.09
N ALA A 275 -11.80 -21.71 11.34
CA ALA A 275 -10.71 -21.94 10.39
C ALA A 275 -11.23 -22.66 9.14
N VAL A 276 -10.71 -22.30 7.98
CA VAL A 276 -11.20 -22.77 6.67
C VAL A 276 -10.06 -22.83 5.67
N ILE A 277 -10.07 -23.84 4.80
CA ILE A 277 -9.04 -24.00 3.77
C ILE A 277 -9.23 -22.96 2.66
N THR A 278 -10.47 -22.64 2.29
CA THR A 278 -10.78 -21.67 1.24
C THR A 278 -12.07 -20.90 1.53
N LEU A 279 -12.09 -19.60 1.17
CA LEU A 279 -13.29 -18.76 1.07
C LEU A 279 -13.27 -17.90 -0.20
#